data_AF-A0A8C9MDP3-F1
#
_entry.id   AF-A0A8C9MDP3-F1
#
_cell.length_a   1.000
_cell.length_b   1.000
_cell.length_c   1.000
_cell.angle_alpha   90.00
_cell.angle_beta   90.00
_cell.angle_gamma   90.00
#
_symmetry.space_group_name_H-M   'P 1'
#
loop_
_entity.id
_entity.type
_entity.pdbx_description
1 polymer ?
#
loop_
_entity_poly.entity_id
_entity_poly.type
_entity_poly.pdbx_seq_one_letter_code
_entity_poly.pdbx_strand_id
1 'polypeptide(L)'
;PPVNPEAVDKTKNSVDLSWQPPRHDGNGKIIGYLVEFQKVGDEEWKQANLTADSCPETNYKVTGLTEGLTYKFRVKAVNAAGESDPAHRSDHGKYIITAKNSCGQAQGFAIVNVLDRPGPCQNLKISYVTKDSCMISWESPVDNGGSEITNYIVEYRQPNQRGWSIVASDITKRLVKANLVENREYFFRVCAENKIGPGPCIETKTPILAINPIDKPGEPENLHIAEKGKTFVYLKWRRPDYDGGSPNLSYHVERKLKDSDEWERVHKGSIKETHYMVDKCVENKIYQFRVQTKNEAGESNWVKTAEVVVKEDLQKPVEIIFCALIVQSRFINILL
;
A
#
# COMPACT_ATOMS: atom_id res chain seq x y z
N PRO A 1 40.09 11.96 14.79
CA PRO A 1 39.28 10.71 14.71
C PRO A 1 39.73 9.88 13.49
N PRO A 2 39.66 8.54 13.54
CA PRO A 2 39.74 7.70 12.35
C PRO A 2 38.67 8.10 11.32
N VAL A 3 38.90 7.78 10.05
CA VAL A 3 38.04 8.21 8.94
C VAL A 3 37.43 7.00 8.25
N ASN A 4 36.18 7.10 7.81
CA ASN A 4 35.48 6.06 7.03
C ASN A 4 35.53 4.64 7.62
N PRO A 5 35.10 4.39 8.88
CA PRO A 5 34.97 3.03 9.37
C PRO A 5 33.89 2.28 8.59
N GLU A 6 34.26 1.16 7.99
CA GLU A 6 33.37 0.30 7.20
C GLU A 6 33.51 -1.17 7.59
N ALA A 7 32.44 -1.93 7.41
CA ALA A 7 32.46 -3.39 7.56
C ALA A 7 32.76 -4.02 6.19
N VAL A 8 33.91 -4.64 6.07
CA VAL A 8 34.44 -5.23 4.82
C VAL A 8 33.86 -6.63 4.60
N ASP A 9 33.81 -7.45 5.65
CA ASP A 9 33.27 -8.81 5.60
C ASP A 9 32.56 -9.16 6.91
N LYS A 10 31.61 -10.10 6.84
CA LYS A 10 30.78 -10.53 7.97
C LYS A 10 30.58 -12.03 7.94
N THR A 11 30.79 -12.66 9.09
CA THR A 11 30.43 -14.05 9.33
C THR A 11 29.34 -14.12 10.40
N LYS A 12 28.86 -15.34 10.71
CA LYS A 12 27.87 -15.56 11.77
C LYS A 12 28.29 -15.07 13.16
N ASN A 13 29.60 -14.89 13.41
CA ASN A 13 30.12 -14.54 14.74
C ASN A 13 31.25 -13.49 14.73
N SER A 14 31.54 -12.88 13.58
CA SER A 14 32.57 -11.85 13.46
C SER A 14 32.31 -10.85 12.35
N VAL A 15 32.92 -9.68 12.46
CA VAL A 15 32.90 -8.61 11.44
C VAL A 15 34.32 -8.11 11.25
N ASP A 16 34.75 -8.02 10.00
CA ASP A 16 35.99 -7.35 9.61
C ASP A 16 35.74 -5.87 9.37
N LEU A 17 36.45 -5.02 10.10
CA LEU A 17 36.38 -3.57 9.97
C LEU A 17 37.63 -3.02 9.29
N SER A 18 37.45 -2.00 8.47
CA SER A 18 38.51 -1.21 7.85
C SER A 18 38.20 0.27 8.02
N TRP A 19 39.24 1.10 8.10
CA TRP A 19 39.12 2.55 8.17
C TRP A 19 40.36 3.20 7.58
N GLN A 20 40.41 4.53 7.63
CA GLN A 20 41.56 5.33 7.28
C GLN A 20 42.11 6.03 8.54
N PRO A 21 43.43 6.28 8.59
CA PRO A 21 44.01 6.99 9.72
C PRO A 21 43.43 8.42 9.82
N PRO A 22 43.42 9.03 11.02
CA PRO A 22 43.13 10.44 11.19
C PRO A 22 43.95 11.30 10.23
N ARG A 23 43.31 12.30 9.60
CA ARG A 23 44.01 13.25 8.70
C ARG A 23 45.03 14.12 9.42
N HIS A 24 44.88 14.28 10.74
CA HIS A 24 45.85 14.92 11.62
C HIS A 24 46.03 14.07 12.87
N ASP A 25 47.29 13.79 13.20
CA ASP A 25 47.70 13.03 14.38
C ASP A 25 48.03 13.95 15.57
N GLY A 26 47.76 15.26 15.45
CA GLY A 26 48.04 16.25 16.49
C GLY A 26 49.53 16.44 16.78
N ASN A 27 50.40 16.18 15.79
CA ASN A 27 51.88 16.16 15.92
C ASN A 27 52.42 15.01 16.80
N GLY A 28 51.61 13.98 17.06
CA GLY A 28 52.02 12.81 17.83
C GLY A 28 51.76 11.53 17.05
N LYS A 29 52.77 10.66 16.93
CA LYS A 29 52.64 9.37 16.24
C LYS A 29 51.46 8.57 16.82
N ILE A 30 50.61 8.06 15.92
CA ILE A 30 49.53 7.15 16.29
C ILE A 30 50.13 5.87 16.86
N ILE A 31 49.76 5.55 18.10
CA ILE A 31 50.15 4.34 18.83
C ILE A 31 49.32 3.16 18.33
N GLY A 32 48.04 3.41 18.02
CA GLY A 32 47.13 2.47 17.38
C GLY A 32 45.68 2.89 17.57
N TYR A 33 44.75 1.94 17.51
CA TYR A 33 43.31 2.19 17.48
C TYR A 33 42.56 1.41 18.56
N LEU A 34 41.54 2.03 19.14
CA LEU A 34 40.57 1.35 20.00
C LEU A 34 39.30 1.10 19.19
N VAL A 35 38.89 -0.16 19.13
CA VAL A 35 37.69 -0.62 18.44
C VAL A 35 36.68 -0.99 19.50
N GLU A 36 35.51 -0.38 19.43
CA GLU A 36 34.41 -0.64 20.36
C GLU A 36 33.16 -1.07 19.60
N PHE A 37 32.37 -1.93 20.23
CA PHE A 37 31.10 -2.40 19.70
C PHE A 37 30.00 -2.32 20.76
N GLN A 38 28.77 -2.12 20.31
CA GLN A 38 27.60 -2.06 21.16
C GLN A 38 26.49 -2.86 20.50
N LYS A 39 25.87 -3.78 21.24
CA LYS A 39 24.65 -4.45 20.78
C LYS A 39 23.51 -3.44 20.80
N VAL A 40 22.72 -3.38 19.73
CA VAL A 40 21.56 -2.49 19.67
C VAL A 40 20.57 -2.89 20.76
N GLY A 41 20.29 -1.96 21.68
CA GLY A 41 19.47 -2.18 22.87
C GLY A 41 20.25 -2.19 24.19
N ASP A 42 21.58 -2.34 24.13
CA ASP A 42 22.45 -2.16 25.29
C ASP A 42 22.86 -0.67 25.42
N GLU A 43 23.07 -0.20 26.65
CA GLU A 43 23.49 1.19 26.92
C GLU A 43 25.01 1.37 26.85
N GLU A 44 25.78 0.31 27.11
CA GLU A 44 27.24 0.38 27.21
C GLU A 44 27.97 -0.06 25.94
N TRP A 45 29.12 0.57 25.68
CA TRP A 45 30.07 0.15 24.65
C TRP A 45 31.06 -0.85 25.24
N LYS A 46 31.37 -1.90 24.50
CA LYS A 46 32.37 -2.92 24.85
C LYS A 46 33.58 -2.80 23.95
N GLN A 47 34.77 -2.92 24.53
CA GLN A 47 36.02 -2.88 23.77
C GLN A 47 36.28 -4.23 23.08
N ALA A 48 36.65 -4.20 21.80
CA ALA A 48 36.90 -5.38 20.98
C ALA A 48 38.37 -5.83 20.98
N ASN A 49 39.30 -4.89 21.13
CA ASN A 49 40.74 -5.14 21.23
C ASN A 49 41.24 -4.85 22.66
N LEU A 50 42.42 -5.36 23.03
CA LEU A 50 42.93 -5.24 24.41
C LEU A 50 43.38 -3.80 24.73
N THR A 51 44.14 -3.22 23.82
CA THR A 51 44.79 -1.91 23.96
C THR A 51 44.99 -1.28 22.59
N ALA A 52 45.24 0.03 22.51
CA ALA A 52 45.39 0.69 21.21
C ALA A 52 46.52 0.11 20.35
N ASP A 53 47.66 -0.21 20.96
CA ASP A 53 48.82 -0.83 20.32
C ASP A 53 48.60 -2.28 19.87
N SER A 54 47.56 -2.97 20.38
CA SER A 54 47.13 -4.27 19.85
C SER A 54 46.44 -4.18 18.49
N CYS A 55 46.10 -2.97 18.04
CA CYS A 55 45.57 -2.68 16.71
C CYS A 55 46.32 -1.47 16.10
N PRO A 56 47.57 -1.66 15.63
CA PRO A 56 48.35 -0.57 15.04
C PRO A 56 47.91 -0.26 13.60
N GLU A 57 47.30 -1.24 12.93
CA GLU A 57 46.82 -1.15 11.56
C GLU A 57 45.43 -0.50 11.47
N THR A 58 45.03 -0.17 10.24
CA THR A 58 43.73 0.47 9.94
C THR A 58 42.63 -0.54 9.64
N ASN A 59 42.74 -1.75 10.18
CA ASN A 59 41.75 -2.81 10.08
C ASN A 59 41.74 -3.66 11.35
N TYR A 60 40.59 -4.26 11.66
CA TYR A 60 40.45 -5.15 12.81
C TYR A 60 39.26 -6.10 12.67
N LYS A 61 39.45 -7.36 13.07
CA LYS A 61 38.39 -8.38 13.10
C LYS A 61 37.76 -8.44 14.48
N VAL A 62 36.51 -7.99 14.61
CA VAL A 62 35.73 -8.14 15.84
C VAL A 62 35.11 -9.53 15.88
N THR A 63 35.46 -10.33 16.89
CA THR A 63 34.98 -11.70 17.08
C THR A 63 34.08 -11.84 18.31
N GLY A 64 33.33 -12.96 18.40
CA GLY A 64 32.48 -13.25 19.57
C GLY A 64 31.11 -12.58 19.50
N LEU A 65 30.67 -12.19 18.30
CA LEU A 65 29.34 -11.65 18.06
C LEU A 65 28.31 -12.78 18.03
N THR A 66 27.08 -12.48 18.43
CA THR A 66 25.98 -13.44 18.40
C THR A 66 25.21 -13.30 17.08
N GLU A 67 24.99 -14.43 16.43
CA GLU A 67 24.23 -14.50 15.18
C GLU A 67 22.81 -13.95 15.34
N GLY A 68 22.34 -13.20 14.34
CA GLY A 68 20.99 -12.62 14.32
C GLY A 68 20.79 -11.35 15.16
N LEU A 69 21.85 -10.83 15.80
CA LEU A 69 21.80 -9.58 16.55
C LEU A 69 22.45 -8.41 15.80
N THR A 70 21.92 -7.21 15.99
CA THR A 70 22.44 -5.98 15.39
C THR A 70 23.45 -5.32 16.33
N TYR A 71 24.57 -4.88 15.78
CA TYR A 71 25.64 -4.20 16.51
C TYR A 71 26.02 -2.87 15.84
N LYS A 72 26.41 -1.90 16.67
CA LYS A 72 27.09 -0.67 16.27
C LYS A 72 28.58 -0.83 16.53
N PHE A 73 29.41 -0.24 15.68
CA PHE A 73 30.87 -0.23 15.84
C PHE A 73 31.37 1.21 15.79
N ARG A 74 32.42 1.51 16.54
CA ARG A 74 33.14 2.79 16.47
C ARG A 74 34.63 2.56 16.67
N VAL A 75 35.43 3.45 16.10
CA VAL A 75 36.89 3.38 16.16
C VAL A 75 37.42 4.72 16.63
N LYS A 76 38.37 4.69 17.57
CA LYS A 76 39.11 5.86 18.06
C LYS A 76 40.60 5.67 17.75
N ALA A 77 41.30 6.75 17.42
CA ALA A 77 42.75 6.74 17.29
C ALA A 77 43.38 7.14 18.62
N VAL A 78 44.53 6.58 18.96
CA VAL A 78 45.26 6.90 20.18
C VAL A 78 46.67 7.34 19.85
N ASN A 79 47.08 8.48 20.40
CA ASN A 79 48.45 8.96 20.36
C ASN A 79 48.93 9.27 21.80
N ALA A 80 50.14 9.83 21.93
CA ALA A 80 50.70 10.19 23.25
C ALA A 80 49.87 11.25 24.02
N ALA A 81 49.00 12.00 23.34
CA ALA A 81 48.11 12.98 23.97
C ALA A 81 46.77 12.37 24.44
N GLY A 82 46.45 11.14 24.02
CA GLY A 82 45.26 10.40 24.46
C GLY A 82 44.41 9.87 23.31
N GLU A 83 43.15 9.54 23.62
CA GLU A 83 42.16 9.06 22.68
C GLU A 83 41.54 10.21 21.87
N SER A 84 41.33 9.99 20.58
CA SER A 84 40.49 10.87 19.77
C SER A 84 39.01 10.59 20.00
N ASP A 85 38.16 11.54 19.58
CA ASP A 85 36.75 11.25 19.38
C ASP A 85 36.56 10.04 18.43
N PRO A 86 35.46 9.27 18.57
CA PRO A 86 35.12 8.22 17.61
C PRO A 86 34.82 8.80 16.23
N ALA A 87 35.11 8.03 15.19
CA ALA A 87 34.71 8.38 13.83
C ALA A 87 33.17 8.55 13.73
N HIS A 88 32.68 9.70 13.25
CA HIS A 88 31.24 9.96 13.05
C HIS A 88 30.97 10.51 11.63
N ARG A 89 29.82 10.12 11.04
CA ARG A 89 29.41 10.46 9.65
C ARG A 89 28.93 11.91 9.48
N SER A 90 28.91 12.74 10.52
CA SER A 90 28.32 14.10 10.48
C SER A 90 29.30 15.22 10.10
N ASP A 91 30.51 14.91 9.61
CA ASP A 91 31.55 15.91 9.30
C ASP A 91 31.35 16.65 7.96
N HIS A 92 30.10 16.88 7.54
CA HIS A 92 29.78 17.76 6.42
C HIS A 92 29.60 19.19 6.93
N GLY A 93 30.12 20.19 6.21
CA GLY A 93 29.89 21.60 6.53
C GLY A 93 31.11 22.51 6.45
N LYS A 94 30.94 23.75 6.92
CA LYS A 94 31.95 24.81 6.93
C LYS A 94 32.80 24.71 8.19
N TYR A 95 34.04 24.25 8.04
CA TYR A 95 35.04 24.24 9.10
C TYR A 95 35.76 25.58 9.12
N ILE A 96 35.85 26.22 10.29
CA ILE A 96 36.61 27.47 10.47
C ILE A 96 37.97 27.10 11.06
N ILE A 97 39.00 27.16 10.22
CA ILE A 97 40.39 26.94 10.61
C ILE A 97 40.90 28.21 11.25
N THR A 98 41.31 28.13 12.52
CA THR A 98 41.81 29.30 13.23
C THR A 98 43.29 29.16 13.57
N ALA A 99 44.13 30.01 13.01
CA ALA A 99 45.56 30.10 13.31
C ALA A 99 45.81 31.21 14.33
N LYS A 100 46.46 30.91 15.46
CA LYS A 100 46.79 31.90 16.50
C LYS A 100 48.29 31.91 16.79
N ASN A 101 48.88 33.10 16.89
CA ASN A 101 50.24 33.32 17.37
C ASN A 101 50.27 34.36 18.51
N SER A 102 51.45 34.70 19.01
CA SER A 102 51.66 35.65 20.10
C SER A 102 51.18 37.08 19.81
N CYS A 103 50.94 37.42 18.54
CA CYS A 103 50.54 38.76 18.10
C CYS A 103 49.08 38.83 17.61
N GLY A 104 48.35 37.70 17.48
CA GLY A 104 46.96 37.72 17.02
C GLY A 104 46.43 36.36 16.57
N GLN A 105 45.21 36.39 16.02
CA GLN A 105 44.48 35.21 15.54
C GLN A 105 43.87 35.51 14.16
N ALA A 106 44.02 34.58 13.22
CA ALA A 106 43.46 34.63 11.88
C ALA A 106 42.58 33.40 11.64
N GLN A 107 41.50 33.58 10.88
CA GLN A 107 40.57 32.50 10.54
C GLN A 107 40.46 32.34 9.02
N GLY A 108 40.56 31.09 8.55
CA GLY A 108 40.14 30.65 7.22
C GLY A 108 38.98 29.68 7.34
N PHE A 109 38.33 29.32 6.22
CA PHE A 109 37.32 28.27 6.24
C PHE A 109 37.51 27.27 5.10
N ALA A 110 37.12 26.02 5.36
CA ALA A 110 37.07 24.94 4.38
C ALA A 110 35.69 24.29 4.41
N ILE A 111 35.10 24.04 3.25
CA ILE A 111 33.83 23.31 3.13
C ILE A 111 34.17 21.86 2.82
N VAL A 112 33.79 20.94 3.70
CA VAL A 112 34.03 19.50 3.53
C VAL A 112 32.74 18.84 3.03
N ASN A 113 32.81 18.25 1.83
CA ASN A 113 31.75 17.45 1.24
C ASN A 113 32.13 15.97 1.30
N VAL A 114 31.38 15.16 2.03
CA VAL A 114 31.54 13.69 2.07
C VAL A 114 30.56 13.08 1.08
N LEU A 115 31.08 12.34 0.10
CA LEU A 115 30.28 11.72 -0.95
C LEU A 115 30.03 10.25 -0.62
N ASP A 116 28.78 9.86 -0.58
CA ASP A 116 28.29 8.52 -0.28
C ASP A 116 27.11 8.21 -1.21
N ARG A 117 26.58 6.99 -1.18
CA ARG A 117 25.33 6.66 -1.88
C ARG A 117 24.14 7.33 -1.18
N PRO A 118 23.06 7.63 -1.91
CA PRO A 118 21.86 8.20 -1.31
C PRO A 118 21.25 7.28 -0.26
N GLY A 119 20.50 7.86 0.68
CA GLY A 119 19.63 7.12 1.58
C GLY A 119 18.39 6.55 0.86
N PRO A 120 17.48 5.86 1.60
CA PRO A 120 16.27 5.32 1.01
C PRO A 120 15.30 6.42 0.57
N CYS A 121 14.61 6.18 -0.54
CA CYS A 121 13.51 7.05 -0.98
C CYS A 121 12.36 7.03 0.05
N GLN A 122 11.54 8.07 0.02
CA GLN A 122 10.43 8.24 0.96
C GLN A 122 9.09 8.06 0.26
N ASN A 123 8.04 7.79 1.05
CA ASN A 123 6.65 7.84 0.62
C ASN A 123 6.34 7.13 -0.72
N LEU A 124 6.86 5.91 -0.90
CA LEU A 124 6.53 5.07 -2.06
C LEU A 124 5.02 4.77 -2.06
N LYS A 125 4.33 5.23 -3.11
CA LYS A 125 2.89 5.11 -3.30
C LYS A 125 2.57 4.54 -4.67
N ILE A 126 1.62 3.60 -4.69
CA ILE A 126 1.07 3.04 -5.92
C ILE A 126 -0.35 3.58 -6.06
N SER A 127 -0.67 4.13 -7.22
CA SER A 127 -1.92 4.83 -7.50
C SER A 127 -2.42 4.49 -8.91
N TYR A 128 -3.68 4.80 -9.21
CA TYR A 128 -4.28 4.58 -10.53
C TYR A 128 -4.04 3.15 -11.05
N VAL A 129 -4.21 2.16 -10.17
CA VAL A 129 -4.04 0.75 -10.51
C VAL A 129 -5.20 0.35 -11.41
N THR A 130 -4.87 -0.16 -12.59
CA THR A 130 -5.79 -0.79 -13.52
C THR A 130 -5.30 -2.21 -13.80
N LYS A 131 -6.09 -2.99 -14.54
CA LYS A 131 -5.66 -4.32 -14.96
C LYS A 131 -4.39 -4.33 -15.83
N ASP A 132 -4.11 -3.22 -16.52
CA ASP A 132 -3.03 -3.10 -17.51
C ASP A 132 -1.87 -2.22 -17.03
N SER A 133 -2.05 -1.41 -15.98
CA SER A 133 -1.00 -0.48 -15.54
C SER A 133 -1.22 0.10 -14.14
N CYS A 134 -0.19 0.71 -13.57
CA CYS A 134 -0.33 1.58 -12.40
C CYS A 134 0.65 2.75 -12.45
N MET A 135 0.41 3.76 -11.62
CA MET A 135 1.32 4.88 -11.39
C MET A 135 2.08 4.71 -10.07
N ILE A 136 3.41 4.74 -10.15
CA ILE A 136 4.33 4.62 -9.02
C ILE A 136 4.90 6.00 -8.73
N SER A 137 4.74 6.51 -7.51
CA SER A 137 5.30 7.78 -7.08
C SER A 137 6.07 7.65 -5.76
N TRP A 138 7.05 8.51 -5.57
CA TRP A 138 7.89 8.55 -4.36
C TRP A 138 8.39 9.96 -4.10
N GLU A 139 9.09 10.11 -2.98
CA GLU A 139 9.81 11.32 -2.59
C GLU A 139 11.30 11.05 -2.51
N SER A 140 12.10 12.10 -2.72
CA SER A 140 13.56 12.02 -2.65
C SER A 140 14.02 11.54 -1.26
N PRO A 141 15.17 10.85 -1.16
CA PRO A 141 15.81 10.61 0.12
C PRO A 141 16.08 11.91 0.88
N VAL A 142 16.00 11.86 2.22
CA VAL A 142 16.44 12.99 3.09
C VAL A 142 17.94 13.21 2.94
N ASP A 143 18.70 12.11 2.86
CA ASP A 143 20.14 12.10 2.68
C ASP A 143 20.48 11.75 1.22
N ASN A 144 21.03 12.69 0.47
CA ASN A 144 21.45 12.49 -0.92
C ASN A 144 22.87 11.90 -1.05
N GLY A 145 23.53 11.59 0.07
CA GLY A 145 24.91 11.11 0.09
C GLY A 145 25.90 12.19 -0.34
N GLY A 146 25.59 13.48 -0.13
CA GLY A 146 26.49 14.60 -0.44
C GLY A 146 26.69 14.89 -1.94
N SER A 147 25.97 14.19 -2.82
CA SER A 147 25.92 14.45 -4.26
C SER A 147 24.48 14.59 -4.71
N GLU A 148 24.24 15.36 -5.77
CA GLU A 148 22.90 15.42 -6.37
C GLU A 148 22.45 14.03 -6.85
N ILE A 149 21.15 13.77 -6.72
CA ILE A 149 20.53 12.55 -7.23
C ILE A 149 20.43 12.69 -8.75
N THR A 150 21.10 11.80 -9.45
CA THR A 150 21.16 11.79 -10.92
C THR A 150 20.08 10.91 -11.53
N ASN A 151 19.60 9.92 -10.78
CA ASN A 151 18.70 8.90 -11.31
C ASN A 151 17.86 8.20 -10.21
N TYR A 152 16.77 7.58 -10.62
CA TYR A 152 15.99 6.64 -9.82
C TYR A 152 15.78 5.33 -10.57
N ILE A 153 15.97 4.23 -9.87
CA ILE A 153 15.76 2.89 -10.41
C ILE A 153 14.49 2.34 -9.77
N VAL A 154 13.51 2.01 -10.60
CA VAL A 154 12.22 1.45 -10.20
C VAL A 154 12.10 0.05 -10.77
N GLU A 155 11.78 -0.90 -9.90
CA GLU A 155 11.67 -2.31 -10.25
C GLU A 155 10.38 -2.92 -9.71
N TYR A 156 9.97 -4.02 -10.30
CA TYR A 156 8.85 -4.82 -9.84
C TYR A 156 9.20 -6.30 -9.72
N ARG A 157 8.40 -7.04 -8.96
CA ARG A 157 8.53 -8.48 -8.81
C ARG A 157 7.17 -9.12 -8.49
N GLN A 158 6.84 -10.22 -9.16
CA GLN A 158 5.68 -11.03 -8.79
C GLN A 158 6.01 -11.93 -7.59
N PRO A 159 5.07 -12.27 -6.70
CA PRO A 159 5.33 -13.09 -5.51
C PRO A 159 6.07 -14.41 -5.80
N ASN A 160 5.80 -15.01 -6.96
CA ASN A 160 6.39 -16.29 -7.39
C ASN A 160 7.75 -16.16 -8.08
N GLN A 161 8.27 -14.93 -8.24
CA GLN A 161 9.55 -14.65 -8.88
C GLN A 161 10.62 -14.28 -7.85
N ARG A 162 11.84 -14.78 -8.04
CA ARG A 162 12.98 -14.45 -7.15
C ARG A 162 13.68 -13.14 -7.54
N GLY A 163 13.77 -12.85 -8.84
CA GLY A 163 14.44 -11.67 -9.36
C GLY A 163 13.51 -10.46 -9.52
N TRP A 164 14.10 -9.27 -9.51
CA TRP A 164 13.42 -8.01 -9.81
C TRP A 164 13.56 -7.70 -11.29
N SER A 165 12.52 -7.11 -11.87
CA SER A 165 12.48 -6.64 -13.27
C SER A 165 12.40 -5.12 -13.30
N ILE A 166 13.12 -4.49 -14.23
CA ILE A 166 13.18 -3.04 -14.34
C ILE A 166 11.87 -2.51 -14.92
N VAL A 167 11.27 -1.54 -14.21
CA VAL A 167 10.22 -0.66 -14.76
C VAL A 167 10.88 0.50 -15.50
N ALA A 168 11.83 1.16 -14.82
CA ALA A 168 12.60 2.28 -15.35
C ALA A 168 13.92 2.43 -14.58
N SER A 169 14.99 2.80 -15.27
CA SER A 169 16.32 2.97 -14.68
C SER A 169 17.07 4.21 -15.17
N ASP A 170 16.39 5.14 -15.85
CA ASP A 170 16.98 6.38 -16.37
C ASP A 170 15.97 7.53 -16.24
N ILE A 171 15.49 7.75 -15.02
CA ILE A 171 14.45 8.73 -14.73
C ILE A 171 14.83 9.66 -13.57
N THR A 172 14.62 10.96 -13.79
CA THR A 172 14.75 11.99 -12.75
C THR A 172 13.42 12.39 -12.13
N LYS A 173 12.31 12.09 -12.84
CA LYS A 173 10.95 12.31 -12.35
C LYS A 173 10.62 11.28 -11.26
N ARG A 174 9.99 11.75 -10.19
CA ARG A 174 9.55 10.91 -9.05
C ARG A 174 8.20 10.23 -9.27
N LEU A 175 7.90 9.92 -10.53
CA LEU A 175 6.64 9.36 -10.99
C LEU A 175 6.89 8.56 -12.27
N VAL A 176 6.48 7.29 -12.29
CA VAL A 176 6.58 6.43 -13.48
C VAL A 176 5.34 5.55 -13.64
N LYS A 177 4.99 5.27 -14.88
CA LYS A 177 3.94 4.30 -15.23
C LYS A 177 4.57 2.92 -15.35
N ALA A 178 4.02 1.93 -14.65
CA ALA A 178 4.36 0.53 -14.85
C ALA A 178 3.25 -0.17 -15.64
N ASN A 179 3.63 -1.05 -16.56
CA ASN A 179 2.70 -1.92 -17.27
C ASN A 179 2.49 -3.19 -16.47
N LEU A 180 1.24 -3.64 -16.38
CA LEU A 180 0.82 -4.80 -15.62
C LEU A 180 0.12 -5.81 -16.54
N VAL A 181 -0.07 -7.00 -15.99
CA VAL A 181 -0.86 -8.07 -16.60
C VAL A 181 -2.03 -8.34 -15.68
N GLU A 182 -3.23 -8.36 -16.25
CA GLU A 182 -4.50 -8.57 -15.55
C GLU A 182 -4.44 -9.80 -14.62
N ASN A 183 -5.03 -9.64 -13.43
CA ASN A 183 -5.12 -10.68 -12.38
C ASN A 183 -3.76 -11.18 -11.86
N ARG A 184 -2.70 -10.35 -11.95
CA ARG A 184 -1.41 -10.64 -11.32
C ARG A 184 -1.07 -9.68 -10.19
N GLU A 185 -0.29 -10.18 -9.25
CA GLU A 185 0.19 -9.45 -8.09
C GLU A 185 1.62 -8.97 -8.26
N TYR A 186 1.92 -7.75 -7.81
CA TYR A 186 3.21 -7.11 -7.97
C TYR A 186 3.69 -6.43 -6.69
N PHE A 187 4.93 -6.69 -6.31
CA PHE A 187 5.70 -5.83 -5.41
C PHE A 187 6.47 -4.82 -6.25
N PHE A 188 6.61 -3.60 -5.72
CA PHE A 188 7.41 -2.55 -6.34
C PHE A 188 8.48 -2.06 -5.37
N ARG A 189 9.65 -1.73 -5.91
CA ARG A 189 10.70 -1.05 -5.14
C ARG A 189 11.32 0.10 -5.92
N VAL A 190 11.88 1.06 -5.19
CA VAL A 190 12.61 2.19 -5.76
C VAL A 190 13.87 2.50 -4.95
N CYS A 191 14.98 2.80 -5.63
CA CYS A 191 16.17 3.41 -5.04
C CYS A 191 16.60 4.66 -5.81
N ALA A 192 17.26 5.56 -5.10
CA ALA A 192 17.90 6.73 -5.68
C ALA A 192 19.36 6.43 -5.99
N GLU A 193 19.87 7.03 -7.05
CA GLU A 193 21.26 6.89 -7.49
C GLU A 193 21.88 8.27 -7.69
N ASN A 194 23.11 8.40 -7.21
CA ASN A 194 23.96 9.55 -7.48
C ASN A 194 25.25 9.08 -8.17
N LYS A 195 26.21 9.98 -8.39
CA LYS A 195 27.51 9.63 -9.02
C LYS A 195 28.31 8.53 -8.34
N ILE A 196 28.01 8.19 -7.07
CA ILE A 196 28.66 7.12 -6.32
C ILE A 196 27.96 5.77 -6.55
N GLY A 197 26.66 5.81 -6.88
CA GLY A 197 25.87 4.64 -7.23
C GLY A 197 24.53 4.56 -6.49
N PRO A 198 23.82 3.42 -6.62
CA PRO A 198 22.48 3.26 -6.09
C PRO A 198 22.46 3.02 -4.58
N GLY A 199 21.61 3.79 -3.89
CA GLY A 199 21.31 3.65 -2.48
C GLY A 199 20.40 2.45 -2.16
N PRO A 200 19.97 2.30 -0.90
CA PRO A 200 19.05 1.24 -0.51
C PRO A 200 17.66 1.44 -1.12
N CYS A 201 17.00 0.34 -1.47
CA CYS A 201 15.65 0.35 -2.02
C CYS A 201 14.58 0.40 -0.90
N ILE A 202 13.48 1.10 -1.16
CA ILE A 202 12.23 0.95 -0.41
C ILE A 202 11.24 0.11 -1.22
N GLU A 203 10.56 -0.85 -0.58
CA GLU A 203 9.61 -1.80 -1.20
C GLU A 203 8.19 -1.62 -0.64
N THR A 204 7.19 -1.91 -1.45
CA THR A 204 5.78 -2.00 -1.03
C THR A 204 5.58 -3.14 -0.02
N LYS A 205 4.89 -2.87 1.10
CA LYS A 205 4.67 -3.88 2.16
C LYS A 205 3.76 -5.04 1.74
N THR A 206 2.81 -4.76 0.84
CA THR A 206 1.82 -5.73 0.35
C THR A 206 1.85 -5.75 -1.17
N PRO A 207 1.56 -6.90 -1.80
CA PRO A 207 1.45 -6.96 -3.26
C PRO A 207 0.26 -6.13 -3.75
N ILE A 208 0.40 -5.58 -4.95
CA ILE A 208 -0.63 -4.83 -5.66
C ILE A 208 -1.24 -5.73 -6.74
N LEU A 209 -2.54 -5.98 -6.65
CA LEU A 209 -3.29 -6.76 -7.64
C LEU A 209 -3.67 -5.89 -8.85
N ALA A 210 -3.31 -6.34 -10.05
CA ALA A 210 -3.64 -5.68 -11.31
C ALA A 210 -5.08 -5.97 -11.73
N ILE A 211 -6.01 -5.20 -11.20
CA ILE A 211 -7.43 -5.18 -11.57
C ILE A 211 -7.87 -3.73 -11.80
N ASN A 212 -8.98 -3.53 -12.51
CA ASN A 212 -9.56 -2.20 -12.62
C ASN A 212 -10.03 -1.71 -11.24
N PRO A 213 -9.93 -0.40 -10.95
CA PRO A 213 -10.52 0.17 -9.75
C PRO A 213 -11.98 -0.22 -9.67
N ILE A 214 -12.44 -0.59 -8.49
CA ILE A 214 -13.85 -0.85 -8.26
C ILE A 214 -14.52 0.51 -8.04
N ASP A 215 -15.48 0.84 -8.90
CA ASP A 215 -16.37 1.99 -8.77
C ASP A 215 -17.68 1.58 -8.09
N LYS A 216 -18.50 2.54 -7.67
CA LYS A 216 -19.86 2.22 -7.18
C LYS A 216 -20.67 1.56 -8.30
N PRO A 217 -21.51 0.56 -7.98
CA PRO A 217 -22.32 -0.10 -8.98
C PRO A 217 -23.44 0.82 -9.45
N GLY A 218 -23.99 0.54 -10.63
CA GLY A 218 -25.24 1.12 -11.10
C GLY A 218 -26.43 0.73 -10.23
N GLU A 219 -27.53 1.46 -10.41
CA GLU A 219 -28.75 1.23 -9.66
C GLU A 219 -29.53 0.00 -10.19
N PRO A 220 -30.25 -0.74 -9.34
CA PRO A 220 -31.01 -1.91 -9.77
C PRO A 220 -32.08 -1.53 -10.79
N GLU A 221 -32.17 -2.25 -11.89
CA GLU A 221 -33.10 -1.91 -12.96
C GLU A 221 -34.46 -2.57 -12.78
N ASN A 222 -35.51 -1.97 -13.35
CA ASN A 222 -36.85 -2.57 -13.43
C ASN A 222 -37.38 -3.08 -12.08
N LEU A 223 -37.17 -2.31 -11.01
CA LEU A 223 -37.75 -2.60 -9.71
C LEU A 223 -39.28 -2.51 -9.80
N HIS A 224 -39.97 -3.62 -9.54
CA HIS A 224 -41.42 -3.69 -9.52
C HIS A 224 -41.92 -4.69 -8.47
N ILE A 225 -43.19 -4.57 -8.15
CA ILE A 225 -43.91 -5.53 -7.30
C ILE A 225 -44.40 -6.65 -8.21
N ALA A 226 -43.93 -7.86 -8.01
CA ALA A 226 -44.36 -9.01 -8.80
C ALA A 226 -45.60 -9.67 -8.20
N GLU A 227 -45.71 -9.69 -6.87
CA GLU A 227 -46.86 -10.24 -6.15
C GLU A 227 -47.05 -9.51 -4.82
N LYS A 228 -48.27 -9.45 -4.30
CA LYS A 228 -48.56 -8.95 -2.96
C LYS A 228 -49.69 -9.77 -2.34
N GLY A 229 -49.56 -10.04 -1.05
CA GLY A 229 -50.59 -10.67 -0.23
C GLY A 229 -51.10 -9.75 0.86
N LYS A 230 -51.82 -10.32 1.83
CA LYS A 230 -52.33 -9.56 3.00
C LYS A 230 -51.22 -9.03 3.91
N THR A 231 -50.11 -9.77 4.01
CA THR A 231 -49.03 -9.50 4.97
C THR A 231 -47.64 -9.46 4.33
N PHE A 232 -47.53 -9.56 3.01
CA PHE A 232 -46.26 -9.56 2.30
C PHE A 232 -46.32 -8.85 0.95
N VAL A 233 -45.16 -8.41 0.48
CA VAL A 233 -44.95 -7.88 -0.87
C VAL A 233 -43.71 -8.53 -1.46
N TYR A 234 -43.85 -9.14 -2.64
CA TYR A 234 -42.76 -9.77 -3.37
C TYR A 234 -42.21 -8.80 -4.41
N LEU A 235 -40.97 -8.36 -4.20
CA LEU A 235 -40.28 -7.42 -5.06
C LEU A 235 -39.36 -8.16 -6.02
N LYS A 236 -39.28 -7.68 -7.26
CA LYS A 236 -38.37 -8.19 -8.28
C LYS A 236 -37.70 -7.03 -9.02
N TRP A 237 -36.42 -7.21 -9.33
CA TRP A 237 -35.61 -6.26 -10.09
C TRP A 237 -34.63 -7.00 -11.00
N ARG A 238 -33.87 -6.26 -11.80
CA ARG A 238 -32.76 -6.71 -12.62
C ARG A 238 -31.45 -6.17 -12.07
N ARG A 239 -30.36 -6.88 -12.38
CA ARG A 239 -29.00 -6.40 -12.09
C ARG A 239 -28.75 -5.09 -12.85
N PRO A 240 -27.92 -4.17 -12.34
CA PRO A 240 -27.52 -2.99 -13.09
C PRO A 240 -26.70 -3.39 -14.33
N ASP A 241 -26.78 -2.59 -15.39
CA ASP A 241 -25.94 -2.74 -16.59
C ASP A 241 -24.43 -2.53 -16.31
N TYR A 242 -24.08 -1.78 -15.25
CA TYR A 242 -22.70 -1.57 -14.80
C TYR A 242 -22.54 -1.98 -13.33
N ASP A 243 -21.64 -2.92 -13.05
CA ASP A 243 -21.37 -3.45 -11.71
C ASP A 243 -20.24 -2.71 -10.96
N GLY A 244 -19.70 -1.65 -11.57
CA GLY A 244 -18.57 -0.91 -11.00
C GLY A 244 -17.25 -1.68 -11.10
N GLY A 245 -17.13 -2.68 -11.97
CA GLY A 245 -15.92 -3.49 -12.10
C GLY A 245 -15.78 -4.60 -11.04
N SER A 246 -16.79 -4.80 -10.19
CA SER A 246 -16.85 -5.92 -9.25
C SER A 246 -18.15 -6.70 -9.41
N PRO A 247 -18.10 -7.96 -9.88
CA PRO A 247 -19.31 -8.74 -10.17
C PRO A 247 -20.04 -9.24 -8.90
N ASN A 248 -19.42 -9.09 -7.73
CA ASN A 248 -19.91 -9.58 -6.44
C ASN A 248 -21.01 -8.69 -5.82
N LEU A 249 -22.02 -8.36 -6.61
CA LEU A 249 -23.12 -7.47 -6.19
C LEU A 249 -23.92 -8.05 -5.01
N SER A 250 -24.47 -7.14 -4.21
CA SER A 250 -25.48 -7.40 -3.18
C SER A 250 -26.52 -6.30 -3.17
N TYR A 251 -27.67 -6.56 -2.56
CA TYR A 251 -28.80 -5.63 -2.54
C TYR A 251 -29.25 -5.32 -1.12
N HIS A 252 -29.72 -4.09 -0.97
CA HIS A 252 -30.37 -3.62 0.24
C HIS A 252 -31.77 -3.14 -0.11
N VAL A 253 -32.74 -3.61 0.66
CA VAL A 253 -34.14 -3.30 0.48
C VAL A 253 -34.61 -2.57 1.72
N GLU A 254 -35.39 -1.51 1.53
CA GLU A 254 -36.04 -0.78 2.59
C GLU A 254 -37.51 -0.54 2.25
N ARG A 255 -38.32 -0.40 3.29
CA ARG A 255 -39.74 -0.05 3.19
C ARG A 255 -40.01 1.23 3.97
N LYS A 256 -40.99 1.99 3.50
CA LYS A 256 -41.51 3.17 4.18
C LYS A 256 -43.03 3.08 4.20
N LEU A 257 -43.63 3.22 5.38
CA LEU A 257 -45.07 3.42 5.52
C LEU A 257 -45.41 4.84 5.07
N LYS A 258 -46.55 5.04 4.39
CA LYS A 258 -46.99 6.39 4.01
C LYS A 258 -47.17 7.33 5.21
N ASP A 259 -47.60 6.77 6.34
CA ASP A 259 -47.84 7.50 7.60
C ASP A 259 -46.54 7.76 8.39
N SER A 260 -45.41 7.21 7.95
CA SER A 260 -44.10 7.36 8.59
C SER A 260 -43.17 8.12 7.65
N ASP A 261 -42.23 8.90 8.19
CA ASP A 261 -41.21 9.54 7.37
C ASP A 261 -39.91 8.76 7.23
N GLU A 262 -39.75 7.71 8.03
CA GLU A 262 -38.53 6.92 8.14
C GLU A 262 -38.55 5.71 7.21
N TRP A 263 -37.37 5.35 6.68
CA TRP A 263 -37.16 4.11 5.94
C TRP A 263 -36.67 3.02 6.89
N GLU A 264 -37.32 1.87 6.85
CA GLU A 264 -36.97 0.70 7.64
C GLU A 264 -36.29 -0.35 6.75
N ARG A 265 -35.12 -0.84 7.19
CA ARG A 265 -34.40 -1.91 6.52
C ARG A 265 -35.08 -3.26 6.75
N VAL A 266 -35.54 -3.87 5.67
CA VAL A 266 -36.30 -5.14 5.75
C VAL A 266 -35.40 -6.37 5.90
N HIS A 267 -34.11 -6.22 5.60
CA HIS A 267 -33.12 -7.30 5.72
C HIS A 267 -31.84 -6.78 6.36
N LYS A 268 -31.41 -7.40 7.47
CA LYS A 268 -30.21 -7.00 8.22
C LYS A 268 -28.89 -7.43 7.55
N GLY A 269 -28.94 -8.38 6.60
CA GLY A 269 -27.78 -8.87 5.86
C GLY A 269 -27.64 -8.28 4.45
N SER A 270 -27.01 -9.06 3.56
CA SER A 270 -26.84 -8.73 2.15
C SER A 270 -27.63 -9.71 1.29
N ILE A 271 -28.54 -9.21 0.47
CA ILE A 271 -29.34 -10.03 -0.46
C ILE A 271 -28.51 -10.25 -1.73
N LYS A 272 -28.45 -11.47 -2.27
CA LYS A 272 -27.66 -11.80 -3.48
C LYS A 272 -28.54 -12.01 -4.71
N GLU A 273 -29.79 -12.34 -4.47
CA GLU A 273 -30.86 -12.53 -5.45
C GLU A 273 -31.41 -11.18 -5.94
N THR A 274 -32.01 -11.17 -7.12
CA THR A 274 -32.68 -9.98 -7.67
C THR A 274 -34.18 -9.95 -7.38
N HIS A 275 -34.56 -10.56 -6.27
CA HIS A 275 -35.92 -10.58 -5.75
C HIS A 275 -35.87 -10.71 -4.24
N TYR A 276 -36.90 -10.21 -3.57
CA TYR A 276 -37.02 -10.33 -2.12
C TYR A 276 -38.47 -10.26 -1.68
N MET A 277 -38.86 -11.15 -0.77
CA MET A 277 -40.17 -11.12 -0.13
C MET A 277 -40.09 -10.27 1.14
N VAL A 278 -40.73 -9.10 1.11
CA VAL A 278 -40.91 -8.28 2.30
C VAL A 278 -42.09 -8.83 3.08
N ASP A 279 -41.81 -9.40 4.25
CA ASP A 279 -42.81 -9.91 5.18
C ASP A 279 -43.27 -8.85 6.19
N LYS A 280 -44.20 -9.23 7.06
CA LYS A 280 -44.70 -8.39 8.18
C LYS A 280 -45.22 -7.02 7.73
N CYS A 281 -45.85 -6.97 6.57
CA CYS A 281 -46.60 -5.81 6.13
C CYS A 281 -47.99 -5.82 6.78
N VAL A 282 -48.54 -4.63 7.04
CA VAL A 282 -49.89 -4.48 7.60
C VAL A 282 -50.91 -4.38 6.46
N GLU A 283 -51.97 -5.19 6.52
CA GLU A 283 -53.04 -5.17 5.53
C GLU A 283 -53.72 -3.79 5.47
N ASN A 284 -54.10 -3.37 4.26
CA ASN A 284 -54.71 -2.07 3.94
C ASN A 284 -53.84 -0.84 4.24
N LYS A 285 -52.55 -1.01 4.55
CA LYS A 285 -51.60 0.10 4.65
C LYS A 285 -50.86 0.33 3.34
N ILE A 286 -50.46 1.59 3.15
CA ILE A 286 -49.74 2.04 1.96
C ILE A 286 -48.24 2.04 2.27
N TYR A 287 -47.48 1.34 1.43
CA TYR A 287 -46.04 1.25 1.53
C TYR A 287 -45.38 1.76 0.24
N GLN A 288 -44.19 2.31 0.40
CA GLN A 288 -43.23 2.49 -0.68
C GLN A 288 -41.99 1.65 -0.39
N PHE A 289 -41.43 1.01 -1.41
CA PHE A 289 -40.22 0.22 -1.29
C PHE A 289 -39.09 0.86 -2.07
N ARG A 290 -37.85 0.66 -1.61
CA ARG A 290 -36.66 1.06 -2.35
C ARG A 290 -35.58 -0.01 -2.29
N VAL A 291 -34.81 -0.10 -3.36
CA VAL A 291 -33.69 -1.04 -3.50
C VAL A 291 -32.47 -0.29 -4.01
N GLN A 292 -31.30 -0.63 -3.49
CA GLN A 292 -30.01 -0.19 -4.03
C GLN A 292 -29.07 -1.40 -4.19
N THR A 293 -28.12 -1.28 -5.11
CA THR A 293 -27.04 -2.24 -5.32
C THR A 293 -25.83 -1.84 -4.48
N LYS A 294 -25.04 -2.82 -4.03
CA LYS A 294 -23.79 -2.63 -3.29
C LYS A 294 -22.70 -3.55 -3.81
N ASN A 295 -21.49 -3.01 -3.99
CA ASN A 295 -20.26 -3.75 -4.22
C ASN A 295 -19.17 -3.32 -3.22
N GLU A 296 -17.91 -3.68 -3.47
CA GLU A 296 -16.78 -3.37 -2.58
C GLU A 296 -16.45 -1.86 -2.50
N ALA A 297 -16.74 -1.08 -3.55
CA ALA A 297 -16.52 0.37 -3.55
C ALA A 297 -17.66 1.16 -2.91
N GLY A 298 -18.83 0.54 -2.74
CA GLY A 298 -19.94 1.12 -2.00
C GLY A 298 -21.30 0.86 -2.64
N GLU A 299 -22.21 1.80 -2.41
CA GLU A 299 -23.63 1.65 -2.65
C GLU A 299 -24.10 2.58 -3.79
N SER A 300 -25.01 2.08 -4.64
CA SER A 300 -25.64 2.85 -5.73
C SER A 300 -26.68 3.84 -5.19
N ASN A 301 -27.29 4.62 -6.08
CA ASN A 301 -28.53 5.33 -5.76
C ASN A 301 -29.68 4.35 -5.48
N TRP A 302 -30.67 4.84 -4.74
CA TRP A 302 -31.90 4.11 -4.44
C TRP A 302 -32.91 4.20 -5.59
N VAL A 303 -33.42 3.05 -6.03
CA VAL A 303 -34.58 2.95 -6.93
C VAL A 303 -35.81 2.69 -6.10
N LYS A 304 -36.88 3.45 -6.34
CA LYS A 304 -38.13 3.38 -5.56
C LYS A 304 -39.26 2.76 -6.39
N THR A 305 -40.14 2.02 -5.75
CA THR A 305 -41.43 1.65 -6.33
C THR A 305 -42.41 2.82 -6.26
N ALA A 306 -43.51 2.71 -7.02
CA ALA A 306 -44.72 3.45 -6.69
C ALA A 306 -45.27 3.05 -5.31
N GLU A 307 -46.08 3.91 -4.72
CA GLU A 307 -46.85 3.57 -3.51
C GLU A 307 -47.81 2.41 -3.81
N VAL A 308 -47.89 1.44 -2.91
CA VAL A 308 -48.77 0.28 -3.04
C VAL A 308 -49.59 0.05 -1.78
N VAL A 309 -50.87 -0.27 -1.95
CA VAL A 309 -51.72 -0.77 -0.87
C VAL A 309 -51.48 -2.27 -0.71
N VAL A 310 -51.05 -2.69 0.49
CA VAL A 310 -50.84 -4.11 0.80
C VAL A 310 -52.20 -4.76 1.06
N LYS A 311 -52.65 -5.54 0.09
CA LYS A 311 -53.86 -6.36 0.17
C LYS A 311 -53.73 -7.47 -0.87
N GLU A 312 -54.42 -8.58 -0.62
CA GLU A 312 -54.53 -9.67 -1.59
C GLU A 312 -55.20 -9.14 -2.86
N ASP A 313 -54.55 -9.34 -4.02
CA ASP A 313 -55.20 -9.06 -5.28
C ASP A 313 -56.27 -10.11 -5.54
N LEU A 314 -57.50 -9.66 -5.81
CA LEU A 314 -58.56 -10.55 -6.28
C LEU A 314 -58.12 -11.13 -7.62
N GLN A 315 -57.86 -12.44 -7.65
CA GLN A 315 -57.58 -13.14 -8.89
C GLN A 315 -58.77 -12.94 -9.83
N LYS A 316 -58.54 -12.39 -11.03
CA LYS A 316 -59.61 -12.23 -12.03
C LYS A 316 -60.27 -13.60 -12.21
N PRO A 317 -61.61 -13.70 -12.20
CA PRO A 317 -62.28 -14.98 -12.38
C PRO A 317 -61.77 -15.62 -13.67
N VAL A 318 -61.40 -16.90 -13.59
CA VAL A 318 -61.07 -17.68 -14.78
C VAL A 318 -62.34 -17.74 -15.61
N GLU A 319 -62.38 -17.09 -16.78
CA GLU A 319 -63.47 -17.26 -17.73
C GLU A 319 -63.41 -18.68 -18.28
N ILE A 320 -64.19 -19.58 -17.66
CA ILE A 320 -64.41 -20.92 -18.20
C ILE A 320 -65.40 -20.76 -19.35
N ILE A 321 -64.89 -20.69 -20.58
CA ILE A 321 -65.71 -20.73 -21.80
C ILE A 321 -66.29 -22.15 -21.93
N PHE A 322 -67.53 -22.34 -21.48
CA PHE A 322 -68.31 -23.52 -21.84
C PHE A 322 -68.80 -23.36 -23.29
N CYS A 323 -68.13 -24.01 -24.25
CA CYS A 323 -68.69 -24.21 -25.58
C CYS A 323 -69.85 -25.21 -25.49
N ALA A 324 -71.09 -24.71 -25.46
CA ALA A 324 -72.28 -25.51 -25.66
C ALA A 324 -72.40 -25.87 -27.16
N LEU A 325 -72.18 -27.14 -27.51
CA LEU A 325 -72.52 -27.73 -28.81
C LEU A 325 -74.05 -27.84 -28.90
N ILE A 326 -74.69 -26.86 -29.54
CA ILE A 326 -76.08 -26.99 -30.00
C ILE A 326 -76.07 -27.87 -31.25
N VAL A 327 -76.54 -29.11 -31.12
CA VAL A 327 -76.84 -30.00 -32.26
C VAL A 327 -78.10 -29.47 -32.95
N GLN A 328 -77.96 -28.77 -34.07
CA GLN A 328 -79.08 -28.48 -34.96
C GLN A 328 -79.42 -29.72 -35.81
N SER A 329 -80.59 -30.26 -35.54
CA SER A 329 -81.28 -31.29 -36.31
C SER A 329 -81.53 -30.83 -37.76
N ARG A 330 -81.09 -31.63 -38.75
CA ARG A 330 -81.52 -31.50 -40.15
C ARG A 330 -82.66 -32.50 -40.40
N PHE A 331 -83.89 -32.01 -40.42
CA PHE A 331 -84.98 -32.64 -41.17
C PHE A 331 -84.99 -32.01 -42.57
N ILE A 332 -84.68 -32.80 -43.60
CA ILE A 332 -84.96 -32.48 -45.00
C ILE A 332 -86.14 -33.37 -45.42
N ASN A 333 -87.28 -32.73 -45.70
CA ASN A 333 -88.39 -33.29 -46.44
C ASN A 333 -88.06 -33.25 -47.94
N ILE A 334 -88.23 -34.37 -48.65
CA ILE A 334 -88.41 -34.41 -50.11
C ILE A 334 -89.76 -35.06 -50.37
N LEU A 335 -90.64 -34.33 -51.05
CA LEU A 335 -91.92 -34.76 -51.60
C LEU A 335 -91.90 -34.34 -53.08
N LEU A 336 -91.71 -35.31 -53.97
CA LEU A 336 -92.30 -35.53 -55.31
C LEU A 336 -91.43 -36.48 -56.13
#